data_AF-A0A350YQL2-F1
#
_entry.id   AF-A0A350YQL2-F1
#
_cell.length_a   1.000
_cell.length_b   1.000
_cell.length_c   1.000
_cell.angle_alpha   90.00
_cell.angle_beta   90.00
_cell.angle_gamma   90.00
#
_symmetry.space_group_name_H-M   'P 1'
#
loop_
_entity.id
_entity.type
_entity.pdbx_description
1 polymer ?
#
loop_
_entity_poly.entity_id
_entity_poly.type
_entity_poly.pdbx_seq_one_letter_code
_entity_poly.pdbx_strand_id
1 'polypeptide(L)'
;MKYSVLFTVITALLFLVTTEAKTQKVKVNVKEKVVEETDNRANRKTDEVIDAGFDKIEEGIGNIFKKKEKKTGDDASGQDTDREESGETGTVSGKNRTDEKGSNQSQLTLKWNKYDFVPGEKIIFEDNQGGEENGEFPSRWDIAGGGSVENASFGDQNVIWFKEAESCIIPFFKEPSKDNLPDLFTVEFDCWFEPEEYCQYYVDFWDHKNQSESTIDIDPLIINANHAGINDVGEGFYPGYEEKGEITSGYWRHMAISFNTRALKVYLDDARVVNIPNLGVNPEGLTICCDPMNTVGTQGINRFIKNIRIAEGAVKLYDKLMQDGKIVTSGIRFDVNKATIKPESMGIINAIYDLLKDHPEINLSVEGHTDS
;
A
#
# COMPACT_ATOMS: atom_id res chain seq x y z
N MET A 1 20.07 32.58 -86.12
CA MET A 1 20.35 32.64 -84.66
C MET A 1 19.59 33.81 -84.06
N LYS A 2 18.75 33.60 -83.03
CA LYS A 2 18.19 34.57 -82.04
C LYS A 2 16.86 34.06 -81.44
N TYR A 3 16.91 32.95 -80.71
CA TYR A 3 15.83 32.48 -79.83
C TYR A 3 16.46 31.94 -78.54
N SER A 4 16.97 32.83 -77.69
CA SER A 4 17.59 32.46 -76.39
C SER A 4 17.65 33.62 -75.39
N VAL A 5 16.73 34.59 -75.48
CA VAL A 5 16.69 35.78 -74.59
C VAL A 5 15.34 35.97 -73.91
N LEU A 6 14.25 35.38 -74.43
CA LEU A 6 12.90 35.56 -73.87
C LEU A 6 12.58 34.61 -72.70
N PHE A 7 13.37 33.55 -72.48
CA PHE A 7 13.14 32.60 -71.38
C PHE A 7 13.81 33.02 -70.07
N THR A 8 14.84 33.87 -70.13
CA THR A 8 15.61 34.32 -68.96
C THR A 8 14.93 35.43 -68.16
N VAL A 9 13.90 36.09 -68.71
CA VAL A 9 13.20 37.22 -68.07
C VAL A 9 12.02 36.74 -67.21
N ILE A 10 11.42 35.59 -67.51
CA ILE A 10 10.31 35.03 -66.72
C ILE A 10 10.82 34.32 -65.45
N THR A 11 12.01 33.71 -65.48
CA THR A 11 12.62 33.09 -64.29
C THR A 11 13.23 34.12 -63.32
N ALA A 12 13.47 35.35 -63.77
CA ALA A 12 14.04 36.43 -62.95
C ALA A 12 13.00 37.26 -62.18
N LEU A 13 11.70 37.15 -62.51
CA LEU A 13 10.63 37.93 -61.88
C LEU A 13 9.86 37.18 -60.77
N LEU A 14 10.29 35.95 -60.44
CA LEU A 14 9.67 35.10 -59.41
C LEU A 14 10.40 35.11 -58.05
N PHE A 15 11.42 35.96 -57.90
CA PHE A 15 12.25 36.07 -56.68
C PHE A 15 12.04 37.38 -55.87
N LEU A 16 10.93 38.11 -56.11
CA LEU A 16 10.64 39.39 -55.45
C LEU A 16 9.24 39.45 -54.79
N VAL A 17 8.81 38.35 -54.18
CA VAL A 17 7.74 38.36 -53.16
C VAL A 17 8.20 37.58 -51.93
N THR A 18 9.12 38.17 -51.16
CA THR A 18 9.29 37.78 -49.76
C THR A 18 8.13 38.38 -48.97
N THR A 19 7.10 37.57 -48.72
CA THR A 19 6.10 37.94 -47.71
C THR A 19 6.80 38.01 -46.36
N GLU A 20 6.80 39.18 -45.72
CA GLU A 20 7.13 39.29 -44.30
C GLU A 20 6.04 38.59 -43.47
N ALA A 21 6.19 37.28 -43.33
CA ALA A 21 5.51 36.54 -42.28
C ALA A 21 6.05 37.09 -40.95
N LYS A 22 5.29 38.00 -40.32
CA LYS A 22 5.49 38.33 -38.91
C LYS A 22 5.33 37.04 -38.11
N THR A 23 6.46 36.39 -37.83
CA THR A 23 6.52 35.24 -36.93
C THR A 23 6.16 35.74 -35.53
N GLN A 24 4.86 35.75 -35.24
CA GLN A 24 4.38 35.83 -33.87
C GLN A 24 4.98 34.62 -33.17
N LYS A 25 5.97 34.87 -32.30
CA LYS A 25 6.58 33.84 -31.45
C LYS A 25 5.53 33.37 -30.46
N VAL A 26 4.65 32.46 -30.91
CA VAL A 26 3.92 31.58 -30.01
C VAL A 26 4.99 30.72 -29.36
N LYS A 27 5.39 31.11 -28.16
CA LYS A 27 6.35 30.41 -27.33
C LYS A 27 5.64 29.18 -26.76
N VAL A 28 5.33 28.21 -27.63
CA VAL A 28 4.84 26.89 -27.21
C VAL A 28 5.95 26.32 -26.33
N ASN A 29 5.64 26.12 -25.06
CA ASN A 29 6.61 25.60 -24.11
C ASN A 29 6.78 24.11 -24.40
N VAL A 30 7.78 23.78 -25.23
CA VAL A 30 8.01 22.39 -25.68
C VAL A 30 8.29 21.46 -24.50
N LYS A 31 8.79 21.98 -23.36
CA LYS A 31 8.89 21.18 -22.12
C LYS A 31 7.51 20.79 -21.58
N GLU A 32 6.61 21.74 -21.32
CA GLU A 32 5.26 21.42 -20.84
C GLU A 32 4.51 20.51 -21.81
N LYS A 33 4.60 20.78 -23.11
CA LYS A 33 3.90 19.97 -24.11
C LYS A 33 4.49 18.57 -24.27
N VAL A 34 5.80 18.39 -24.16
CA VAL A 34 6.43 17.05 -24.16
C VAL A 34 6.16 16.32 -22.85
N VAL A 35 6.01 17.00 -21.71
CA VAL A 35 5.56 16.40 -20.45
C VAL A 35 4.10 15.97 -20.57
N GLU A 36 3.17 16.84 -20.97
CA GLU A 36 1.77 16.46 -21.25
C GLU A 36 1.67 15.29 -22.23
N GLU A 37 2.45 15.30 -23.32
CA GLU A 37 2.40 14.27 -24.35
C GLU A 37 3.17 12.99 -23.96
N THR A 38 3.99 13.05 -22.90
CA THR A 38 4.60 11.88 -22.23
C THR A 38 3.66 11.30 -21.19
N ASP A 39 3.04 12.12 -20.33
CA ASP A 39 2.02 11.69 -19.36
C ASP A 39 0.79 11.09 -20.07
N ASN A 40 0.30 11.74 -21.13
CA ASN A 40 -0.79 11.20 -21.94
C ASN A 40 -0.36 9.93 -22.72
N ARG A 41 0.94 9.67 -22.92
CA ARG A 41 1.45 8.46 -23.57
C ARG A 41 1.80 7.35 -22.58
N ALA A 42 2.17 7.69 -21.36
CA ALA A 42 2.32 6.79 -20.23
C ALA A 42 0.93 6.30 -19.82
N ASN A 43 -0.01 7.22 -19.52
CA ASN A 43 -1.40 6.87 -19.24
C ASN A 43 -2.00 6.03 -20.37
N ARG A 44 -1.88 6.43 -21.65
CA ARG A 44 -2.38 5.58 -22.76
C ARG A 44 -1.68 4.24 -22.88
N LYS A 45 -0.38 4.11 -22.61
CA LYS A 45 0.29 2.79 -22.59
C LYS A 45 -0.16 1.93 -21.42
N THR A 46 -0.40 2.53 -20.26
CA THR A 46 -0.92 1.84 -19.07
C THR A 46 -2.35 1.38 -19.33
N ASP A 47 -3.21 2.24 -19.87
CA ASP A 47 -4.57 1.91 -20.31
C ASP A 47 -4.53 0.81 -21.40
N GLU A 48 -3.68 0.93 -22.43
CA GLU A 48 -3.50 -0.09 -23.48
C GLU A 48 -2.99 -1.45 -22.95
N VAL A 49 -2.14 -1.47 -21.91
CA VAL A 49 -1.64 -2.72 -21.29
C VAL A 49 -2.70 -3.34 -20.38
N ILE A 50 -3.48 -2.52 -19.68
CA ILE A 50 -4.62 -2.95 -18.86
C ILE A 50 -5.71 -3.55 -19.78
N ASP A 51 -6.14 -2.80 -20.80
CA ASP A 51 -7.17 -3.22 -21.75
C ASP A 51 -6.73 -4.46 -22.55
N ALA A 52 -5.49 -4.51 -23.06
CA ALA A 52 -4.98 -5.71 -23.75
C ALA A 52 -4.79 -6.93 -22.82
N GLY A 53 -4.71 -6.72 -21.51
CA GLY A 53 -4.78 -7.76 -20.49
C GLY A 53 -6.21 -8.29 -20.29
N PHE A 54 -7.20 -7.39 -20.24
CA PHE A 54 -8.61 -7.73 -20.08
C PHE A 54 -9.25 -8.33 -21.34
N ASP A 55 -9.01 -7.75 -22.53
CA ASP A 55 -9.58 -8.22 -23.81
C ASP A 55 -9.22 -9.69 -24.10
N LYS A 56 -7.97 -10.09 -23.83
CA LYS A 56 -7.51 -11.48 -23.99
C LYS A 56 -8.15 -12.46 -23.02
N ILE A 57 -8.68 -11.99 -21.90
CA ILE A 57 -9.37 -12.80 -20.90
C ILE A 57 -10.86 -12.92 -21.27
N GLU A 58 -11.52 -11.85 -21.73
CA GLU A 58 -12.91 -11.90 -22.18
C GLU A 58 -13.10 -12.80 -23.43
N GLU A 59 -12.18 -12.77 -24.40
CA GLU A 59 -12.24 -13.68 -25.57
C GLU A 59 -12.22 -15.17 -25.17
N GLY A 60 -11.62 -15.51 -24.02
CA GLY A 60 -11.59 -16.87 -23.47
C GLY A 60 -12.91 -17.31 -22.79
N ILE A 61 -13.71 -16.36 -22.29
CA ILE A 61 -14.87 -16.63 -21.42
C ILE A 61 -16.20 -16.54 -22.20
N GLY A 62 -16.26 -15.76 -23.28
CA GLY A 62 -17.48 -15.38 -24.01
C GLY A 62 -18.34 -16.49 -24.64
N ASN A 63 -17.97 -17.77 -24.53
CA ASN A 63 -18.69 -18.90 -25.15
C ASN A 63 -19.46 -19.83 -24.19
N ILE A 64 -19.33 -19.67 -22.86
CA ILE A 64 -19.90 -20.65 -21.90
C ILE A 64 -21.38 -20.39 -21.59
N PHE A 65 -21.85 -19.15 -21.59
CA PHE A 65 -23.23 -18.82 -21.18
C PHE A 65 -24.20 -18.59 -22.35
N LYS A 66 -24.61 -19.67 -23.01
CA LYS A 66 -25.86 -19.71 -23.80
C LYS A 66 -26.82 -20.81 -23.34
N LYS A 67 -27.84 -20.33 -22.60
CA LYS A 67 -29.25 -20.75 -22.66
C LYS A 67 -29.68 -22.03 -21.90
N LYS A 68 -30.44 -21.82 -20.81
CA LYS A 68 -31.79 -22.41 -20.65
C LYS A 68 -32.65 -21.72 -19.58
N GLU A 69 -33.75 -21.11 -20.01
CA GLU A 69 -34.89 -20.85 -19.12
C GLU A 69 -35.80 -22.08 -19.04
N LYS A 70 -36.43 -22.31 -17.87
CA LYS A 70 -37.88 -22.55 -17.81
C LYS A 70 -38.48 -22.35 -16.41
N LYS A 71 -39.59 -21.61 -16.34
CA LYS A 71 -40.59 -21.61 -15.24
C LYS A 71 -41.34 -22.97 -15.21
N THR A 72 -42.14 -23.41 -14.24
CA THR A 72 -43.04 -22.89 -13.17
C THR A 72 -43.34 -24.08 -12.22
N GLY A 73 -43.89 -24.02 -11.00
CA GLY A 73 -44.46 -22.96 -10.14
C GLY A 73 -45.33 -23.61 -9.02
N ASP A 74 -45.67 -22.86 -7.96
CA ASP A 74 -46.76 -22.99 -6.94
C ASP A 74 -46.98 -24.36 -6.18
N ASP A 75 -47.48 -24.46 -4.93
CA ASP A 75 -48.08 -23.48 -4.02
C ASP A 75 -48.07 -23.89 -2.50
N ALA A 76 -48.26 -22.89 -1.62
CA ALA A 76 -48.92 -22.84 -0.29
C ALA A 76 -48.80 -23.93 0.83
N SER A 77 -48.45 -23.51 2.08
CA SER A 77 -49.40 -23.25 3.22
C SER A 77 -48.90 -23.57 4.66
N GLY A 78 -49.34 -22.76 5.65
CA GLY A 78 -49.27 -22.97 7.12
C GLY A 78 -47.94 -22.52 7.80
N GLN A 79 -47.81 -21.52 8.69
CA GLN A 79 -48.63 -20.72 9.64
C GLN A 79 -48.37 -21.03 11.14
N ASP A 80 -47.91 -19.98 11.85
CA ASP A 80 -47.90 -19.66 13.30
C ASP A 80 -47.42 -20.66 14.38
N THR A 81 -46.48 -20.22 15.22
CA THR A 81 -46.83 -19.74 16.58
C THR A 81 -45.67 -19.02 17.30
N ASP A 82 -45.96 -17.89 17.93
CA ASP A 82 -45.08 -17.14 18.84
C ASP A 82 -44.84 -17.85 20.19
N ARG A 83 -43.73 -17.47 20.86
CA ARG A 83 -43.65 -17.35 22.33
C ARG A 83 -42.49 -16.47 22.77
N GLU A 84 -42.81 -15.33 23.39
CA GLU A 84 -41.90 -14.55 24.23
C GLU A 84 -41.90 -15.07 25.68
N GLU A 85 -40.78 -14.86 26.39
CA GLU A 85 -40.67 -14.26 27.73
C GLU A 85 -39.16 -14.29 28.13
N SER A 86 -38.58 -13.44 28.98
CA SER A 86 -38.76 -12.06 29.49
C SER A 86 -37.87 -11.96 30.76
N GLY A 87 -37.56 -10.76 31.27
CA GLY A 87 -36.74 -10.55 32.49
C GLY A 87 -35.61 -9.52 32.30
N GLU A 88 -35.84 -8.20 32.33
CA GLU A 88 -36.07 -7.31 33.50
C GLU A 88 -34.93 -7.30 34.56
N THR A 89 -34.48 -6.20 35.19
CA THR A 89 -34.74 -4.72 35.16
C THR A 89 -33.40 -3.96 35.35
N GLY A 90 -33.23 -2.63 35.23
CA GLY A 90 -34.13 -1.53 34.83
C GLY A 90 -34.30 -0.40 35.90
N THR A 91 -34.07 0.89 35.55
CA THR A 91 -34.60 2.08 36.29
C THR A 91 -34.68 3.34 35.37
N VAL A 92 -35.71 4.17 35.57
CA VAL A 92 -36.12 5.30 34.69
C VAL A 92 -36.34 6.60 35.49
N SER A 93 -35.93 7.76 34.95
CA SER A 93 -36.67 9.05 35.04
C SER A 93 -36.03 10.09 34.09
N GLY A 94 -36.74 10.96 33.36
CA GLY A 94 -38.19 11.18 33.31
C GLY A 94 -38.66 11.92 32.04
N LYS A 95 -39.99 12.06 31.90
CA LYS A 95 -40.72 12.54 30.72
C LYS A 95 -40.42 14.00 30.30
N ASN A 96 -40.41 14.24 28.99
CA ASN A 96 -41.52 14.99 28.38
C ASN A 96 -41.80 14.57 26.92
N ARG A 97 -43.08 14.62 26.54
CA ARG A 97 -43.60 14.23 25.22
C ARG A 97 -43.90 15.49 24.40
N THR A 98 -43.43 15.53 23.17
CA THR A 98 -44.06 16.27 22.07
C THR A 98 -44.04 15.37 20.84
N ASP A 99 -45.21 15.04 20.31
CA ASP A 99 -45.35 14.18 19.15
C ASP A 99 -44.96 14.94 17.87
N GLU A 100 -43.79 14.65 17.30
CA GLU A 100 -43.48 15.00 15.92
C GLU A 100 -43.46 13.75 15.04
N LYS A 101 -44.15 13.82 13.90
CA LYS A 101 -44.05 12.85 12.81
C LYS A 101 -42.71 13.01 12.09
N GLY A 102 -41.62 12.59 12.74
CA GLY A 102 -40.30 12.45 12.13
C GLY A 102 -40.30 11.36 11.07
N SER A 103 -39.81 11.68 9.88
CA SER A 103 -39.63 10.72 8.79
C SER A 103 -38.77 9.54 9.20
N ASN A 104 -39.16 8.32 8.81
CA ASN A 104 -38.34 7.12 8.96
C ASN A 104 -37.21 7.13 7.91
N GLN A 105 -36.29 8.10 8.02
CA GLN A 105 -35.04 8.10 7.27
C GLN A 105 -34.16 7.01 7.87
N SER A 106 -33.81 6.01 7.07
CA SER A 106 -32.74 5.07 7.45
C SER A 106 -31.49 5.90 7.72
N GLN A 107 -31.01 5.87 8.95
CA GLN A 107 -29.84 6.62 9.38
C GLN A 107 -28.66 6.23 8.46
N LEU A 108 -28.13 7.21 7.72
CA LEU A 108 -27.04 6.99 6.76
C LEU A 108 -25.77 6.61 7.52
N THR A 109 -25.55 5.30 7.69
CA THR A 109 -24.37 4.77 8.36
C THR A 109 -23.24 4.65 7.37
N LEU A 110 -22.18 5.43 7.57
CA LEU A 110 -20.93 5.32 6.82
C LEU A 110 -20.31 3.94 7.05
N LYS A 111 -20.45 3.04 6.07
CA LYS A 111 -19.68 1.79 6.01
C LYS A 111 -18.34 2.10 5.33
N TRP A 112 -17.32 2.33 6.14
CA TRP A 112 -15.95 2.56 5.69
C TRP A 112 -15.09 1.35 6.06
N ASN A 113 -14.35 0.80 5.10
CA ASN A 113 -13.35 -0.20 5.43
C ASN A 113 -12.11 0.50 6.02
N LYS A 114 -11.85 0.27 7.30
CA LYS A 114 -10.69 0.79 8.01
C LYS A 114 -9.40 0.02 7.68
N TYR A 115 -9.52 -1.24 7.23
CA TYR A 115 -8.39 -2.12 6.98
C TYR A 115 -8.63 -3.02 5.75
N ASP A 116 -8.00 -2.67 4.64
CA ASP A 116 -8.00 -3.40 3.37
C ASP A 116 -6.60 -3.86 2.95
N PHE A 117 -5.67 -3.98 3.91
CA PHE A 117 -4.31 -4.46 3.66
C PHE A 117 -4.29 -5.97 3.41
N VAL A 118 -3.81 -6.39 2.24
CA VAL A 118 -3.58 -7.81 1.93
C VAL A 118 -2.08 -8.00 1.79
N PRO A 119 -1.42 -8.75 2.71
CA PRO A 119 -0.01 -9.08 2.61
C PRO A 119 0.32 -9.72 1.25
N GLY A 120 1.39 -9.26 0.60
CA GLY A 120 1.92 -9.92 -0.60
C GLY A 120 2.30 -11.37 -0.29
N GLU A 121 2.15 -12.27 -1.25
CA GLU A 121 2.27 -13.71 -0.99
C GLU A 121 3.68 -14.24 -1.26
N LYS A 122 4.36 -13.70 -2.26
CA LYS A 122 5.72 -14.09 -2.64
C LYS A 122 6.71 -13.21 -1.89
N ILE A 123 7.23 -13.75 -0.80
CA ILE A 123 8.28 -13.10 0.01
C ILE A 123 9.51 -12.85 -0.86
N ILE A 124 9.93 -11.59 -0.93
CA ILE A 124 11.18 -11.18 -1.59
C ILE A 124 12.27 -10.88 -0.56
N PHE A 125 11.88 -10.44 0.64
CA PHE A 125 12.75 -10.29 1.80
C PHE A 125 11.96 -10.55 3.09
N GLU A 126 12.61 -11.11 4.11
CA GLU A 126 12.01 -11.33 5.43
C GLU A 126 13.10 -11.38 6.47
N ASP A 127 12.90 -10.73 7.62
CA ASP A 127 13.78 -10.86 8.77
C ASP A 127 12.94 -10.85 10.05
N ASN A 128 12.87 -12.02 10.69
CA ASN A 128 12.21 -12.27 11.96
C ASN A 128 13.20 -12.30 13.14
N GLN A 129 14.46 -11.88 12.92
CA GLN A 129 15.54 -11.87 13.91
C GLN A 129 15.82 -13.26 14.54
N GLY A 130 15.46 -14.33 13.82
CA GLY A 130 15.63 -15.71 14.24
C GLY A 130 17.04 -16.24 13.95
N GLY A 131 17.76 -16.61 15.00
CA GLY A 131 19.13 -17.14 14.89
C GLY A 131 20.24 -16.08 14.79
N GLU A 132 19.88 -14.80 14.91
CA GLU A 132 20.82 -13.68 15.02
C GLU A 132 21.61 -13.69 16.35
N GLU A 133 22.84 -13.17 16.34
CA GLU A 133 23.71 -13.05 17.52
C GLU A 133 23.58 -11.66 18.16
N ASN A 134 23.33 -11.60 19.47
CA ASN A 134 23.11 -10.36 20.22
C ASN A 134 24.41 -9.54 20.32
N GLY A 135 24.34 -8.27 19.92
CA GLY A 135 25.49 -7.35 19.82
C GLY A 135 26.16 -7.32 18.45
N GLU A 136 25.84 -8.25 17.54
CA GLU A 136 26.31 -8.25 16.15
C GLU A 136 25.35 -7.47 15.23
N PHE A 137 25.84 -7.01 14.08
CA PHE A 137 25.00 -6.35 13.07
C PHE A 137 24.00 -7.35 12.43
N PRO A 138 22.74 -6.97 12.18
CA PRO A 138 21.72 -7.86 11.57
C PRO A 138 22.17 -8.53 10.26
N SER A 139 22.28 -9.85 10.26
CA SER A 139 22.95 -10.60 9.17
C SER A 139 22.28 -10.49 7.80
N ARG A 140 21.00 -10.11 7.78
CA ARG A 140 20.17 -9.93 6.58
C ARG A 140 20.18 -8.52 5.99
N TRP A 141 20.93 -7.60 6.58
CA TRP A 141 20.91 -6.19 6.23
C TRP A 141 22.29 -5.70 5.76
N ASP A 142 22.34 -4.45 5.36
CA ASP A 142 23.57 -3.73 5.09
C ASP A 142 23.44 -2.32 5.68
N ILE A 143 24.53 -1.73 6.20
CA ILE A 143 24.51 -0.34 6.68
C ILE A 143 24.53 0.62 5.49
N ALA A 144 23.67 1.64 5.52
CA ALA A 144 23.47 2.60 4.43
C ALA A 144 23.56 4.08 4.86
N GLY A 145 23.74 4.36 6.15
CA GLY A 145 23.92 5.72 6.66
C GLY A 145 24.03 5.74 8.19
N GLY A 146 24.57 6.84 8.72
CA GLY A 146 24.64 7.09 10.17
C GLY A 146 25.56 6.16 10.96
N GLY A 147 25.14 5.86 12.18
CA GLY A 147 25.94 5.26 13.24
C GLY A 147 25.78 3.75 13.40
N SER A 148 25.62 3.31 14.65
CA SER A 148 25.61 1.89 15.05
C SER A 148 24.20 1.27 15.04
N VAL A 149 24.11 0.06 14.48
CA VAL A 149 22.91 -0.80 14.51
C VAL A 149 23.31 -2.22 14.90
N GLU A 150 22.61 -2.83 15.86
CA GLU A 150 22.93 -4.16 16.40
C GLU A 150 21.65 -4.98 16.63
N ASN A 151 21.75 -6.31 16.54
CA ASN A 151 20.73 -7.20 17.09
C ASN A 151 20.75 -7.12 18.62
N ALA A 152 19.57 -7.02 19.23
CA ALA A 152 19.43 -7.01 20.68
C ALA A 152 18.24 -7.87 21.13
N SER A 153 18.17 -8.12 22.44
CA SER A 153 17.03 -8.77 23.09
C SER A 153 16.32 -7.76 23.97
N PHE A 154 15.05 -7.48 23.68
CA PHE A 154 14.19 -6.56 24.43
C PHE A 154 13.04 -7.36 25.05
N GLY A 155 13.14 -7.66 26.34
CA GLY A 155 12.23 -8.58 27.01
C GLY A 155 12.39 -10.01 26.49
N ASP A 156 11.32 -10.58 25.94
CA ASP A 156 11.26 -11.90 25.30
C ASP A 156 11.42 -11.85 23.77
N GLN A 157 11.82 -10.69 23.22
CA GLN A 157 11.80 -10.41 21.78
C GLN A 157 13.20 -10.10 21.26
N ASN A 158 13.57 -10.69 20.12
CA ASN A 158 14.72 -10.23 19.36
C ASN A 158 14.32 -9.00 18.52
N VAL A 159 15.22 -8.03 18.43
CA VAL A 159 14.99 -6.75 17.77
C VAL A 159 16.25 -6.29 17.05
N ILE A 160 16.07 -5.50 15.99
CA ILE A 160 17.12 -4.64 15.44
C ILE A 160 17.10 -3.33 16.23
N TRP A 161 18.21 -2.96 16.84
CA TRP A 161 18.38 -1.75 17.63
C TRP A 161 19.22 -0.72 16.89
N PHE A 162 18.62 0.43 16.58
CA PHE A 162 19.36 1.61 16.14
C PHE A 162 19.90 2.33 17.38
N LYS A 163 21.22 2.28 17.56
CA LYS A 163 21.92 2.75 18.77
C LYS A 163 22.34 4.21 18.71
N GLU A 164 22.35 4.78 17.51
CA GLU A 164 22.76 6.15 17.26
C GLU A 164 21.78 6.80 16.26
N ALA A 165 21.58 8.12 16.39
CA ALA A 165 20.75 8.90 15.48
C ALA A 165 21.21 8.76 14.01
N GLU A 166 20.29 9.02 13.07
CA GLU A 166 20.55 8.95 11.61
C GLU A 166 20.99 7.58 11.08
N SER A 167 21.00 6.52 11.92
CA SER A 167 21.39 5.18 11.50
C SER A 167 20.37 4.60 10.52
N CYS A 168 20.86 4.17 9.35
CA CYS A 168 20.06 3.67 8.24
C CYS A 168 20.53 2.29 7.79
N ILE A 169 19.58 1.38 7.55
CA ILE A 169 19.82 0.02 7.03
C ILE A 169 19.00 -0.27 5.78
N ILE A 170 19.55 -1.11 4.92
CA ILE A 170 18.93 -1.60 3.68
C ILE A 170 18.84 -3.14 3.68
N PRO A 171 17.83 -3.75 3.06
CA PRO A 171 17.76 -5.20 2.92
C PRO A 171 18.90 -5.73 2.04
N PHE A 172 19.58 -6.80 2.47
CA PHE A 172 20.69 -7.38 1.69
C PHE A 172 20.16 -8.21 0.50
N PHE A 173 19.96 -7.55 -0.63
CA PHE A 173 19.58 -8.19 -1.90
C PHE A 173 20.78 -8.72 -2.69
N LYS A 174 20.55 -9.73 -3.54
CA LYS A 174 21.60 -10.35 -4.38
C LYS A 174 22.05 -9.46 -5.54
N GLU A 175 21.18 -8.58 -6.02
CA GLU A 175 21.45 -7.64 -7.12
C GLU A 175 21.02 -6.22 -6.68
N PRO A 176 21.69 -5.63 -5.68
CA PRO A 176 21.18 -4.45 -4.98
C PRO A 176 21.20 -3.16 -5.82
N SER A 177 22.00 -3.13 -6.90
CA SER A 177 22.03 -2.01 -7.86
C SER A 177 20.93 -2.05 -8.93
N LYS A 178 19.92 -2.92 -8.76
CA LYS A 178 18.73 -3.00 -9.63
C LYS A 178 17.50 -2.55 -8.85
N ASP A 179 16.40 -2.39 -9.56
CA ASP A 179 15.09 -2.39 -8.95
C ASP A 179 14.85 -3.74 -8.23
N ASN A 180 14.57 -3.65 -6.92
CA ASN A 180 14.28 -4.78 -6.04
C ASN A 180 12.83 -4.73 -5.51
N LEU A 181 12.00 -3.76 -5.92
CA LEU A 181 10.60 -3.65 -5.52
C LEU A 181 9.67 -3.82 -6.74
N PRO A 182 8.88 -4.91 -6.83
CA PRO A 182 8.01 -5.13 -7.98
C PRO A 182 6.84 -4.12 -8.01
N ASP A 183 6.27 -3.87 -9.20
CA ASP A 183 5.14 -2.93 -9.43
C ASP A 183 4.01 -3.01 -8.37
N LEU A 184 3.78 -4.18 -7.78
CA LEU A 184 2.82 -4.40 -6.70
C LEU A 184 3.53 -5.08 -5.53
N PHE A 185 3.70 -4.38 -4.41
CA PHE A 185 4.43 -4.87 -3.25
C PHE A 185 3.78 -4.49 -1.92
N THR A 186 4.19 -5.20 -0.87
CA THR A 186 3.87 -4.88 0.52
C THR A 186 5.13 -4.90 1.39
N VAL A 187 5.22 -3.96 2.33
CA VAL A 187 6.21 -3.96 3.42
C VAL A 187 5.46 -4.05 4.74
N GLU A 188 5.90 -4.92 5.65
CA GLU A 188 5.36 -5.09 7.00
C GLU A 188 6.52 -5.09 7.99
N PHE A 189 6.39 -4.42 9.14
CA PHE A 189 7.35 -4.50 10.26
C PHE A 189 6.73 -3.94 11.54
N ASP A 190 7.26 -4.28 12.71
CA ASP A 190 6.85 -3.68 13.98
C ASP A 190 7.89 -2.63 14.43
N CYS A 191 7.43 -1.48 14.93
CA CYS A 191 8.25 -0.40 15.46
C CYS A 191 7.99 -0.16 16.96
N TRP A 192 9.03 0.03 17.75
CA TRP A 192 8.90 0.45 19.16
C TRP A 192 8.83 1.99 19.25
N PHE A 193 7.91 2.50 20.06
CA PHE A 193 7.84 3.91 20.43
C PHE A 193 8.06 4.05 21.94
N GLU A 194 9.08 4.83 22.32
CA GLU A 194 9.47 5.06 23.72
C GLU A 194 8.55 6.13 24.35
N PRO A 195 8.08 5.97 25.60
CA PRO A 195 7.22 6.97 26.24
C PRO A 195 7.96 8.27 26.53
N GLU A 196 7.20 9.37 26.56
CA GLU A 196 7.67 10.72 26.90
C GLU A 196 8.77 11.28 25.96
N GLU A 197 9.03 10.60 24.84
CA GLU A 197 10.10 10.92 23.88
C GLU A 197 9.58 11.06 22.45
N TYR A 198 10.10 12.04 21.72
CA TYR A 198 9.75 12.20 20.31
C TYR A 198 10.48 11.16 19.46
N CYS A 199 9.72 10.19 18.94
CA CYS A 199 10.25 9.06 18.21
C CYS A 199 9.74 9.06 16.76
N GLN A 200 10.65 8.90 15.79
CA GLN A 200 10.30 8.62 14.40
C GLN A 200 11.15 7.52 13.77
N TYR A 201 10.56 6.88 12.76
CA TYR A 201 11.26 6.06 11.78
C TYR A 201 10.99 6.65 10.39
N TYR A 202 11.94 6.50 9.48
CA TYR A 202 11.81 6.87 8.09
C TYR A 202 11.89 5.63 7.20
N VAL A 203 11.07 5.61 6.15
CA VAL A 203 11.16 4.62 5.08
C VAL A 203 11.31 5.36 3.76
N ASP A 204 12.50 5.27 3.18
CA ASP A 204 12.81 5.75 1.84
C ASP A 204 12.57 4.65 0.81
N PHE A 205 12.06 5.02 -0.35
CA PHE A 205 11.66 4.09 -1.43
C PHE A 205 12.78 3.78 -2.44
N TRP A 206 14.03 3.98 -2.01
CA TRP A 206 15.27 3.64 -2.71
C TRP A 206 16.34 3.17 -1.71
N ASP A 207 17.37 2.50 -2.21
CA ASP A 207 18.54 2.01 -1.47
C ASP A 207 19.63 3.09 -1.43
N HIS A 208 19.84 3.70 -0.27
CA HIS A 208 20.78 4.81 -0.05
C HIS A 208 22.25 4.48 -0.36
N LYS A 209 22.61 3.19 -0.46
CA LYS A 209 23.99 2.72 -0.64
C LYS A 209 24.27 2.28 -2.08
N ASN A 210 23.34 1.54 -2.69
CA ASN A 210 23.55 0.81 -3.94
C ASN A 210 22.81 1.42 -5.14
N GLN A 211 21.84 2.33 -4.91
CA GLN A 211 21.08 3.04 -5.94
C GLN A 211 21.46 4.54 -5.98
N SER A 212 22.76 4.85 -5.99
CA SER A 212 23.27 6.23 -5.93
C SER A 212 22.91 7.13 -7.12
N GLU A 213 22.37 6.55 -8.20
CA GLU A 213 21.87 7.25 -9.39
C GLU A 213 20.32 7.26 -9.43
N SER A 214 19.66 6.95 -8.31
CA SER A 214 18.20 6.97 -8.21
C SER A 214 17.64 8.33 -8.61
N THR A 215 16.53 8.31 -9.35
CA THR A 215 15.77 9.51 -9.72
C THR A 215 14.54 9.71 -8.85
N ILE A 216 14.43 9.00 -7.73
CA ILE A 216 13.34 9.18 -6.78
C ILE A 216 13.54 10.49 -6.02
N ASP A 217 12.64 11.45 -6.27
CA ASP A 217 12.61 12.78 -5.67
C ASP A 217 11.30 12.93 -4.90
N ILE A 218 11.26 12.34 -3.70
CA ILE A 218 10.14 12.36 -2.77
C ILE A 218 10.70 12.30 -1.34
N ASP A 219 10.05 12.98 -0.39
CA ASP A 219 10.38 12.85 1.03
C ASP A 219 10.14 11.40 1.53
N PRO A 220 10.90 10.95 2.55
CA PRO A 220 10.65 9.65 3.18
C PRO A 220 9.23 9.55 3.74
N LEU A 221 8.72 8.32 3.83
CA LEU A 221 7.57 8.04 4.68
C LEU A 221 8.01 8.18 6.14
N ILE A 222 7.51 9.24 6.79
CA ILE A 222 7.68 9.50 8.21
C ILE A 222 6.69 8.66 8.99
N ILE A 223 7.18 7.95 10.01
CA ILE A 223 6.38 7.11 10.90
C ILE A 223 6.57 7.58 12.34
N ASN A 224 5.50 8.06 12.95
CA ASN A 224 5.42 8.45 14.35
C ASN A 224 4.49 7.49 15.12
N ALA A 225 4.42 7.65 16.45
CA ALA A 225 3.67 6.75 17.31
C ALA A 225 2.18 6.63 16.91
N ASN A 226 1.49 7.74 16.64
CA ASN A 226 0.08 7.78 16.24
C ASN A 226 -0.14 8.38 14.84
N HIS A 227 0.88 8.50 14.01
CA HIS A 227 0.82 9.23 12.73
C HIS A 227 1.76 8.61 11.69
N ALA A 228 1.38 8.66 10.42
CA ALA A 228 2.32 8.43 9.33
C ALA A 228 2.03 9.35 8.14
N GLY A 229 3.05 9.67 7.35
CA GLY A 229 2.87 10.48 6.14
C GLY A 229 4.14 10.80 5.37
N ILE A 230 3.96 11.25 4.13
CA ILE A 230 4.99 11.83 3.28
C ILE A 230 4.63 13.33 3.14
N ASN A 231 5.59 14.22 3.42
CA ASN A 231 5.37 15.66 3.37
C ASN A 231 4.88 16.08 1.97
N ASP A 232 3.94 17.03 1.92
CA ASP A 232 3.30 17.56 0.69
C ASP A 232 2.60 16.52 -0.23
N VAL A 233 2.63 15.23 0.09
CA VAL A 233 2.00 14.15 -0.70
C VAL A 233 0.78 13.54 0.02
N GLY A 234 0.89 13.23 1.31
CA GLY A 234 -0.24 12.70 2.09
C GLY A 234 0.15 12.15 3.45
N GLU A 235 -0.64 12.50 4.47
CA GLU A 235 -0.43 12.09 5.86
C GLU A 235 -1.76 11.79 6.58
N GLY A 236 -1.70 11.13 7.74
CA GLY A 236 -2.87 10.92 8.58
C GLY A 236 -2.54 10.36 9.97
N PHE A 237 -3.52 10.48 10.87
CA PHE A 237 -3.43 10.02 12.26
C PHE A 237 -4.17 8.70 12.47
N TYR A 238 -3.68 7.91 13.43
CA TYR A 238 -4.39 6.76 13.96
C TYR A 238 -5.72 7.21 14.60
N PRO A 239 -6.84 6.51 14.39
CA PRO A 239 -8.16 6.95 14.87
C PRO A 239 -8.20 7.23 16.38
N GLY A 240 -8.64 8.44 16.73
CA GLY A 240 -8.76 8.89 18.13
C GLY A 240 -7.57 9.71 18.64
N TYR A 241 -6.57 9.97 17.81
CA TYR A 241 -5.41 10.81 18.13
C TYR A 241 -5.34 12.04 17.20
N GLU A 242 -4.85 13.14 17.76
CA GLU A 242 -4.58 14.40 17.05
C GLU A 242 -3.09 14.80 17.15
N GLU A 243 -2.31 14.11 17.98
CA GLU A 243 -0.88 14.36 18.23
C GLU A 243 0.00 13.22 17.71
N LYS A 244 1.12 13.56 17.06
CA LYS A 244 1.95 12.59 16.31
C LYS A 244 2.65 11.58 17.22
N GLY A 245 3.30 12.06 18.28
CA GLY A 245 4.24 11.27 19.08
C GLY A 245 4.07 11.36 20.59
N GLU A 246 3.12 12.15 21.12
CA GLU A 246 2.91 12.23 22.56
C GLU A 246 2.29 10.93 23.09
N ILE A 247 3.10 10.13 23.78
CA ILE A 247 2.71 8.86 24.39
C ILE A 247 3.26 8.75 25.82
N THR A 248 2.40 8.31 26.75
CA THR A 248 2.74 8.17 28.19
C THR A 248 3.09 6.74 28.60
N SER A 249 3.13 5.82 27.64
CA SER A 249 3.51 4.41 27.84
C SER A 249 4.03 3.86 26.52
N GLY A 250 5.18 3.20 26.56
CA GLY A 250 5.82 2.64 25.38
C GLY A 250 5.05 1.47 24.81
N TYR A 251 4.98 1.37 23.49
CA TYR A 251 4.30 0.28 22.80
C TYR A 251 4.94 -0.04 21.45
N TRP A 252 4.65 -1.25 20.98
CA TRP A 252 4.89 -1.66 19.60
C TRP A 252 3.71 -1.22 18.72
N ARG A 253 4.02 -0.65 17.56
CA ARG A 253 3.08 -0.38 16.49
C ARG A 253 3.39 -1.31 15.32
N HIS A 254 2.38 -1.99 14.79
CA HIS A 254 2.52 -2.70 13.53
C HIS A 254 2.38 -1.71 12.37
N MET A 255 3.39 -1.68 11.49
CA MET A 255 3.40 -0.89 10.27
C MET A 255 3.17 -1.81 9.07
N ALA A 256 2.22 -1.44 8.22
CA ALA A 256 2.04 -2.07 6.91
C ALA A 256 1.95 -1.00 5.80
N ILE A 257 2.66 -1.23 4.71
CA ILE A 257 2.68 -0.40 3.50
C ILE A 257 2.24 -1.28 2.33
N SER A 258 1.33 -0.77 1.49
CA SER A 258 0.95 -1.43 0.24
C SER A 258 1.10 -0.46 -0.92
N PHE A 259 1.82 -0.88 -1.95
CA PHE A 259 1.97 -0.18 -3.21
C PHE A 259 1.36 -0.98 -4.36
N ASN A 260 0.68 -0.28 -5.26
CA ASN A 260 0.04 -0.86 -6.45
C ASN A 260 0.22 0.09 -7.64
N THR A 261 1.33 -0.11 -8.36
CA THR A 261 1.84 0.55 -9.58
C THR A 261 2.06 2.07 -9.50
N ARG A 262 1.22 2.77 -8.75
CA ARG A 262 1.32 4.19 -8.43
C ARG A 262 0.67 4.55 -7.10
N ALA A 263 -0.28 3.75 -6.60
CA ALA A 263 -1.04 4.09 -5.39
C ALA A 263 -0.35 3.51 -4.16
N LEU A 264 -0.22 4.31 -3.09
CA LEU A 264 0.42 3.93 -1.84
C LEU A 264 -0.56 4.07 -0.66
N LYS A 265 -0.68 3.01 0.13
CA LYS A 265 -1.46 2.99 1.38
C LYS A 265 -0.55 2.66 2.55
N VAL A 266 -0.77 3.32 3.69
CA VAL A 266 -0.04 3.08 4.94
C VAL A 266 -1.05 2.80 6.04
N TYR A 267 -0.78 1.78 6.84
CA TYR A 267 -1.60 1.33 7.94
C TYR A 267 -0.78 1.28 9.22
N LEU A 268 -1.38 1.75 10.32
CA LEU A 268 -0.89 1.57 11.68
C LEU A 268 -1.87 0.62 12.38
N ASP A 269 -1.37 -0.49 12.89
CA ASP A 269 -2.15 -1.61 13.46
C ASP A 269 -3.34 -2.03 12.55
N ASP A 270 -4.59 -1.71 12.94
CA ASP A 270 -5.82 -2.04 12.23
C ASP A 270 -6.43 -0.85 11.44
N ALA A 271 -5.68 0.24 11.28
CA ALA A 271 -6.19 1.48 10.69
C ALA A 271 -5.34 1.99 9.52
N ARG A 272 -5.98 2.15 8.34
CA ARG A 272 -5.41 2.89 7.22
C ARG A 272 -5.31 4.37 7.57
N VAL A 273 -4.08 4.88 7.69
CA VAL A 273 -3.79 6.28 8.01
C VAL A 273 -3.45 7.12 6.77
N VAL A 274 -2.81 6.52 5.75
CA VAL A 274 -2.49 7.18 4.48
C VAL A 274 -3.09 6.41 3.30
N ASN A 275 -3.58 7.14 2.30
CA ASN A 275 -4.15 6.60 1.06
C ASN A 275 -3.88 7.55 -0.12
N ILE A 276 -2.66 7.48 -0.65
CA ILE A 276 -2.17 8.29 -1.77
C ILE A 276 -2.56 7.59 -3.10
N PRO A 277 -3.40 8.20 -3.96
CA PRO A 277 -3.89 7.55 -5.19
C PRO A 277 -2.87 7.55 -6.35
N ASN A 278 -1.82 8.37 -6.25
CA ASN A 278 -0.68 8.43 -7.15
C ASN A 278 0.52 9.03 -6.39
N LEU A 279 1.59 8.27 -6.22
CA LEU A 279 2.82 8.64 -5.52
C LEU A 279 3.74 9.51 -6.39
N GLY A 280 3.57 9.50 -7.71
CA GLY A 280 4.38 10.27 -8.66
C GLY A 280 5.77 9.68 -8.98
N VAL A 281 6.24 8.72 -8.18
CA VAL A 281 7.50 7.98 -8.39
C VAL A 281 7.24 6.46 -8.44
N ASN A 282 8.20 5.71 -8.99
CA ASN A 282 8.25 4.25 -8.89
C ASN A 282 9.29 3.85 -7.84
N PRO A 283 8.89 3.32 -6.67
CA PRO A 283 9.80 2.72 -5.69
C PRO A 283 10.68 1.65 -6.35
N GLU A 284 11.99 1.67 -6.07
CA GLU A 284 12.95 0.70 -6.65
C GLU A 284 13.83 0.02 -5.59
N GLY A 285 13.79 0.50 -4.34
CA GLY A 285 14.54 -0.05 -3.21
C GLY A 285 13.89 0.32 -1.88
N LEU A 286 14.54 -0.02 -0.77
CA LEU A 286 14.04 0.32 0.55
C LEU A 286 15.20 0.66 1.49
N THR A 287 15.16 1.82 2.13
CA THR A 287 16.01 2.14 3.28
C THR A 287 15.14 2.42 4.49
N ILE A 288 15.51 1.87 5.66
CA ILE A 288 14.85 2.15 6.95
C ILE A 288 15.85 2.89 7.84
N CYS A 289 15.48 4.07 8.32
CA CYS A 289 16.29 4.88 9.23
C CYS A 289 15.55 5.19 10.53
N CYS A 290 16.29 5.47 11.61
CA CYS A 290 15.76 6.16 12.77
C CYS A 290 15.87 7.69 12.64
N ASP A 291 15.13 8.42 13.47
CA ASP A 291 15.19 9.88 13.51
C ASP A 291 16.58 10.47 13.86
N PRO A 292 16.86 11.75 13.51
CA PRO A 292 18.15 12.40 13.75
C PRO A 292 18.26 12.97 15.18
N MET A 293 17.38 12.61 16.11
CA MET A 293 17.45 13.19 17.46
C MET A 293 18.63 12.60 18.22
N ASN A 294 19.53 13.47 18.69
CA ASN A 294 20.71 13.08 19.49
C ASN A 294 20.39 12.33 20.80
N THR A 295 19.11 12.17 21.16
CA THR A 295 18.64 11.34 22.26
C THR A 295 18.59 9.85 21.92
N VAL A 296 18.54 9.45 20.64
CA VAL A 296 18.53 8.04 20.21
C VAL A 296 19.70 7.27 20.85
N GLY A 297 19.39 6.13 21.48
CA GLY A 297 20.36 5.28 22.18
C GLY A 297 20.88 5.80 23.52
N THR A 298 20.54 7.05 23.89
CA THR A 298 20.92 7.63 25.18
C THR A 298 19.96 7.20 26.28
N GLN A 299 20.47 6.77 27.44
CA GLN A 299 19.71 6.56 28.68
C GLN A 299 18.42 5.71 28.59
N GLY A 300 18.36 4.78 27.63
CA GLY A 300 17.19 3.92 27.41
C GLY A 300 16.13 4.53 26.49
N ILE A 301 16.47 5.56 25.72
CA ILE A 301 15.64 6.12 24.66
C ILE A 301 15.86 5.29 23.40
N ASN A 302 15.04 4.25 23.20
CA ASN A 302 15.34 3.22 22.21
C ASN A 302 14.67 3.46 20.86
N ARG A 303 15.25 2.86 19.82
CA ARG A 303 14.67 2.70 18.49
C ARG A 303 14.83 1.25 18.08
N PHE A 304 13.73 0.52 18.06
CA PHE A 304 13.70 -0.91 17.76
C PHE A 304 12.75 -1.20 16.61
N ILE A 305 13.17 -2.04 15.67
CA ILE A 305 12.28 -2.70 14.72
C ILE A 305 12.43 -4.22 14.78
N LYS A 306 11.43 -4.95 14.30
CA LYS A 306 11.44 -6.42 14.18
C LYS A 306 10.39 -6.90 13.18
N ASN A 307 10.37 -8.20 12.91
CA ASN A 307 9.33 -8.88 12.10
C ASN A 307 9.17 -8.28 10.70
N ILE A 308 10.29 -7.90 10.07
CA ILE A 308 10.31 -7.24 8.77
C ILE A 308 9.95 -8.25 7.68
N ARG A 309 9.08 -7.85 6.75
CA ARG A 309 8.68 -8.64 5.61
C ARG A 309 8.43 -7.73 4.41
N ILE A 310 9.03 -8.08 3.28
CA ILE A 310 8.77 -7.45 1.98
C ILE A 310 8.30 -8.57 1.04
N ALA A 311 7.17 -8.35 0.38
CA ALA A 311 6.59 -9.35 -0.51
C ALA A 311 5.95 -8.71 -1.75
N GLU A 312 6.00 -9.45 -2.86
CA GLU A 312 5.27 -9.16 -4.08
C GLU A 312 3.78 -9.48 -3.88
N GLY A 313 2.92 -8.53 -4.23
CA GLY A 313 1.47 -8.61 -4.06
C GLY A 313 0.71 -8.76 -5.38
N ALA A 314 -0.60 -8.94 -5.24
CA ALA A 314 -1.59 -8.74 -6.30
C ALA A 314 -1.64 -9.73 -7.49
N VAL A 315 -1.33 -11.01 -7.28
CA VAL A 315 -2.15 -12.03 -7.97
C VAL A 315 -3.54 -12.01 -7.31
N LYS A 316 -4.62 -11.88 -8.09
CA LYS A 316 -5.96 -11.99 -7.51
C LYS A 316 -6.13 -13.39 -6.95
N LEU A 317 -6.67 -13.52 -5.74
CA LEU A 317 -6.84 -14.80 -5.06
C LEU A 317 -7.58 -15.84 -5.91
N TYR A 318 -8.53 -15.39 -6.75
CA TYR A 318 -9.22 -16.24 -7.73
C TYR A 318 -8.26 -16.84 -8.77
N ASP A 319 -7.49 -15.99 -9.47
CA ASP A 319 -6.58 -16.41 -10.54
C ASP A 319 -5.55 -17.41 -10.01
N LYS A 320 -5.01 -17.14 -8.82
CA LYS A 320 -4.09 -18.06 -8.13
C LYS A 320 -4.76 -19.37 -7.73
N LEU A 321 -5.95 -19.34 -7.15
CA LEU A 321 -6.67 -20.54 -6.77
C LEU A 321 -7.01 -21.42 -7.98
N MET A 322 -7.32 -20.82 -9.13
CA MET A 322 -7.53 -21.54 -10.40
C MET A 322 -6.22 -22.11 -10.98
N GLN A 323 -5.08 -21.43 -10.80
CA GLN A 323 -3.78 -21.87 -11.29
C GLN A 323 -3.13 -22.95 -10.42
N ASP A 324 -3.08 -22.74 -9.10
CA ASP A 324 -2.33 -23.55 -8.14
C ASP A 324 -3.21 -24.58 -7.40
N GLY A 325 -4.54 -24.45 -7.51
CA GLY A 325 -5.51 -25.29 -6.78
C GLY A 325 -5.59 -24.98 -5.27
N LYS A 326 -4.85 -23.99 -4.77
CA LYS A 326 -4.79 -23.58 -3.36
C LYS A 326 -4.37 -22.12 -3.22
N ILE A 327 -4.72 -21.53 -2.07
CA ILE A 327 -4.18 -20.24 -1.62
C ILE A 327 -3.17 -20.56 -0.52
N VAL A 328 -1.96 -20.03 -0.63
CA VAL A 328 -0.90 -20.14 0.40
C VAL A 328 -0.55 -18.73 0.85
N THR A 329 -0.77 -18.44 2.13
CA THR A 329 -0.57 -17.11 2.71
C THR A 329 0.06 -17.23 4.10
N SER A 330 1.03 -16.37 4.40
CA SER A 330 1.54 -16.11 5.75
C SER A 330 0.84 -14.92 6.42
N GLY A 331 -0.19 -14.35 5.77
CA GLY A 331 -0.90 -13.16 6.23
C GLY A 331 -1.93 -13.41 7.34
N ILE A 332 -2.27 -14.68 7.63
CA ILE A 332 -3.14 -15.03 8.76
C ILE A 332 -2.23 -15.31 9.96
N ARG A 333 -2.07 -14.30 10.82
CA ARG A 333 -1.16 -14.32 11.98
C ARG A 333 -1.92 -14.64 13.26
N PHE A 334 -1.24 -15.35 14.17
CA PHE A 334 -1.78 -15.75 15.47
C PHE A 334 -0.94 -15.19 16.62
N ASP A 335 -1.55 -15.02 17.79
CA ASP A 335 -0.83 -14.84 19.06
C ASP A 335 0.06 -16.05 19.35
N VAL A 336 1.25 -15.80 19.90
CA VAL A 336 2.20 -16.86 20.30
C VAL A 336 1.52 -17.85 21.26
N ASN A 337 1.59 -19.14 20.94
CA ASN A 337 0.94 -20.25 21.67
C ASN A 337 -0.59 -20.13 21.82
N LYS A 338 -1.30 -19.42 20.93
CA LYS A 338 -2.77 -19.32 20.95
C LYS A 338 -3.38 -19.44 19.56
N ALA A 339 -4.66 -19.81 19.50
CA ALA A 339 -5.47 -19.75 18.29
C ALA A 339 -6.14 -18.37 18.06
N THR A 340 -5.71 -17.33 18.79
CA THR A 340 -6.24 -15.97 18.61
C THR A 340 -5.66 -15.38 17.33
N ILE A 341 -6.53 -15.15 16.34
CA ILE A 341 -6.18 -14.43 15.11
C ILE A 341 -5.90 -12.96 15.46
N LYS A 342 -4.79 -12.41 14.97
CA LYS A 342 -4.44 -11.00 15.19
C LYS A 342 -5.12 -10.07 14.17
N PRO A 343 -5.41 -8.79 14.52
CA PRO A 343 -6.18 -7.87 13.68
C PRO A 343 -5.64 -7.68 12.26
N GLU A 344 -4.32 -7.67 12.07
CA GLU A 344 -3.66 -7.55 10.76
C GLU A 344 -4.04 -8.67 9.77
N SER A 345 -4.53 -9.80 10.27
CA SER A 345 -5.02 -10.92 9.46
C SER A 345 -6.34 -10.60 8.74
N MET A 346 -7.09 -9.58 9.18
CA MET A 346 -8.45 -9.37 8.72
C MET A 346 -8.53 -8.99 7.23
N GLY A 347 -7.50 -8.36 6.66
CA GLY A 347 -7.53 -7.99 5.24
C GLY A 347 -7.47 -9.21 4.31
N ILE A 348 -6.60 -10.19 4.57
CA ILE A 348 -6.57 -11.45 3.80
C ILE A 348 -7.82 -12.31 4.07
N ILE A 349 -8.33 -12.33 5.31
CA ILE A 349 -9.59 -13.03 5.65
C ILE A 349 -10.77 -12.43 4.88
N ASN A 350 -10.88 -11.10 4.85
CA ASN A 350 -11.94 -10.40 4.09
C ASN A 350 -11.79 -10.64 2.58
N ALA A 351 -10.56 -10.65 2.05
CA ALA A 351 -10.33 -10.93 0.63
C ALA A 351 -10.71 -12.38 0.23
N ILE A 352 -10.49 -13.37 1.11
CA ILE A 352 -10.97 -14.75 0.93
C ILE A 352 -12.50 -14.82 1.08
N TYR A 353 -13.09 -14.07 2.01
CA TYR A 353 -14.54 -14.00 2.17
C TYR A 353 -15.24 -13.42 0.94
N ASP A 354 -14.73 -12.31 0.38
CA ASP A 354 -15.29 -11.72 -0.83
C ASP A 354 -15.08 -12.63 -2.06
N LEU A 355 -13.95 -13.32 -2.17
CA LEU A 355 -13.74 -14.38 -3.17
C LEU A 355 -14.84 -15.45 -3.10
N LEU A 356 -15.11 -16.02 -1.92
CA LEU A 356 -16.12 -17.06 -1.73
C LEU A 356 -17.56 -16.55 -1.96
N LYS A 357 -17.81 -15.27 -1.73
CA LYS A 357 -19.10 -14.62 -1.96
C LYS A 357 -19.36 -14.37 -3.45
N ASP A 358 -18.33 -13.96 -4.17
CA ASP A 358 -18.41 -13.68 -5.61
C ASP A 358 -18.35 -14.98 -6.45
N HIS A 359 -17.75 -16.06 -5.89
CA HIS A 359 -17.62 -17.39 -6.49
C HIS A 359 -18.18 -18.51 -5.58
N PRO A 360 -19.50 -18.63 -5.41
CA PRO A 360 -20.15 -19.57 -4.48
C PRO A 360 -19.98 -21.06 -4.84
N GLU A 361 -19.46 -21.37 -6.03
CA GLU A 361 -19.03 -22.71 -6.43
C GLU A 361 -17.74 -23.19 -5.73
N ILE A 362 -16.94 -22.26 -5.22
CA ILE A 362 -15.64 -22.54 -4.61
C ILE A 362 -15.84 -23.11 -3.20
N ASN A 363 -15.17 -24.23 -2.93
CA ASN A 363 -15.14 -24.88 -1.63
C ASN A 363 -13.67 -25.02 -1.21
N LEU A 364 -13.32 -24.50 -0.02
CA LEU A 364 -11.95 -24.50 0.50
C LEU A 364 -11.83 -25.36 1.74
N SER A 365 -10.71 -26.09 1.84
CA SER A 365 -10.18 -26.59 3.11
C SER A 365 -9.26 -25.53 3.72
N VAL A 366 -9.28 -25.37 5.04
CA VAL A 366 -8.38 -24.44 5.75
C VAL A 366 -7.37 -25.26 6.53
N GLU A 367 -6.10 -25.13 6.15
CA GLU A 367 -4.97 -25.82 6.78
C GLU A 367 -4.08 -24.77 7.47
N GLY A 368 -3.88 -24.93 8.78
CA GLY A 368 -3.02 -24.06 9.59
C GLY A 368 -1.74 -24.78 10.00
N HIS A 369 -0.63 -24.04 10.05
CA HIS A 369 0.68 -24.55 10.43
C HIS A 369 1.19 -23.83 11.68
N THR A 370 1.94 -24.56 12.51
CA THR A 370 2.73 -24.02 13.63
C THR A 370 4.21 -23.91 13.21
N ASP A 371 4.99 -23.24 14.05
CA ASP A 371 6.44 -23.00 13.92
C ASP A 371 7.33 -24.20 14.34
N SER A 372 6.72 -25.34 14.67
CA SER A 372 7.30 -26.49 15.39
C SER A 372 7.09 -27.83 14.68
#